data_AF-A0A957TZ53-F1
#
_entry.id   AF-A0A957TZ53-F1
#
_cell.length_a   1.000
_cell.length_b   1.000
_cell.length_c   1.000
_cell.angle_alpha   90.00
_cell.angle_beta   90.00
_cell.angle_gamma   90.00
#
_symmetry.space_group_name_H-M   'P 1'
#
loop_
_entity.id
_entity.type
_entity.pdbx_description
1 polymer ?
#
loop_
_entity_poly.entity_id
_entity_poly.type
_entity_poly.pdbx_seq_one_letter_code
_entity_poly.pdbx_strand_id
1 'polypeptide(L)' 'MPDCPNCGTWNPDDKDRCWRCQSELPRPVEKKKPQQRRIAGFPMWFWVALVIFFAVSFLGQCMMSSVPGI' A
#
# COMPACT_ATOMS: atom_id res chain seq x y z
N MET A 1 8.73 -0.65 23.60
CA MET A 1 8.23 -0.23 24.93
C MET A 1 9.06 -1.02 25.92
N PRO A 2 10.06 -0.43 26.58
CA PRO A 2 11.11 -1.26 27.14
C PRO A 2 10.69 -2.00 28.42
N ASP A 3 9.74 -1.47 29.20
CA ASP A 3 9.46 -2.03 30.52
C ASP A 3 8.17 -2.87 30.56
N CYS A 4 8.26 -4.03 31.21
CA CYS A 4 7.14 -4.93 31.45
C CYS A 4 6.03 -4.23 32.26
N PRO A 5 4.77 -4.22 31.81
CA PRO A 5 3.66 -3.55 32.51
C PRO A 5 3.28 -4.21 33.85
N ASN A 6 3.74 -5.44 34.09
CA ASN A 6 3.44 -6.19 35.32
C ASN A 6 4.49 -5.96 36.40
N CYS A 7 5.79 -6.04 36.05
CA CYS A 7 6.88 -5.98 37.04
C CYS A 7 7.90 -4.85 36.83
N GLY A 8 7.75 -4.04 35.79
CA GLY A 8 8.63 -2.89 35.51
C GLY A 8 10.05 -3.25 35.05
N THR A 9 10.35 -4.53 34.81
CA THR A 9 11.65 -4.95 34.28
C THR A 9 11.76 -4.68 32.78
N TRP A 10 12.91 -4.15 32.37
CA TRP A 10 13.27 -3.97 30.97
C TRP A 10 13.31 -5.31 30.21
N ASN A 11 12.77 -5.31 29.00
CA ASN A 11 12.61 -6.46 28.13
C ASN A 11 13.03 -6.11 26.69
N PRO A 12 13.78 -6.98 25.99
CA PRO A 12 14.08 -6.81 24.56
C PRO A 12 12.79 -6.83 23.71
N ASP A 13 12.76 -6.07 22.61
CA ASP A 13 11.58 -5.94 21.74
C ASP A 13 11.18 -7.26 21.03
N ASP A 14 12.11 -8.20 20.94
CA ASP A 14 11.98 -9.54 20.33
C ASP A 14 11.44 -10.61 21.30
N LYS A 15 11.11 -10.26 22.55
CA LYS A 15 10.60 -11.21 23.56
C LYS A 15 9.07 -11.17 23.69
N ASP A 16 8.44 -12.31 23.44
CA ASP A 16 7.00 -12.50 23.68
C ASP A 16 6.62 -12.62 25.18
N ARG A 17 7.59 -12.94 26.05
CA ARG A 17 7.39 -13.14 27.50
C ARG A 17 8.43 -12.41 28.33
N CYS A 18 8.02 -11.95 29.52
CA CYS A 18 8.91 -11.25 30.43
C CYS A 18 9.90 -12.26 31.00
N TRP A 19 11.20 -11.98 30.88
CA TRP A 19 12.23 -12.90 31.37
C TRP A 19 12.26 -12.99 32.90
N ARG A 20 11.65 -12.01 33.60
CA ARG A 20 11.60 -11.96 35.06
C ARG A 20 10.31 -12.56 35.64
N CYS A 21 9.15 -12.07 35.23
CA CYS A 21 7.85 -12.51 35.79
C CYS A 21 7.05 -13.44 34.88
N GLN A 22 7.56 -13.81 33.71
CA GLN A 22 6.94 -14.73 32.74
C GLN A 22 5.60 -14.25 32.13
N SER A 23 5.15 -13.02 32.43
CA SER A 23 3.96 -12.44 31.82
C SER A 23 4.13 -12.27 30.31
N GLU A 24 3.05 -12.42 29.54
CA GLU A 24 3.05 -12.08 28.11
C GLU A 24 3.30 -10.59 27.90
N LEU A 25 4.18 -10.27 26.94
CA LEU A 25 4.41 -8.89 26.52
C LEU A 25 3.45 -8.49 25.40
N PRO A 26 3.01 -7.22 25.39
CA PRO A 26 2.25 -6.69 24.27
C PRO A 26 3.16 -6.62 23.04
N ARG A 27 2.93 -7.50 22.06
CA ARG A 27 3.63 -7.42 20.78
C ARG A 27 3.19 -6.16 20.04
N PRO A 28 4.12 -5.35 19.52
CA PRO A 28 3.75 -4.29 18.60
C PRO A 28 3.09 -4.95 17.39
N VAL A 29 1.80 -4.69 17.20
CA VAL A 29 1.07 -5.16 16.03
C VAL A 29 1.74 -4.52 14.83
N GLU A 30 2.45 -5.30 14.02
CA GLU A 30 2.99 -4.80 12.76
C GLU A 30 1.82 -4.28 11.94
N LYS A 31 1.69 -2.96 11.84
CA LYS A 31 0.73 -2.33 10.96
C LYS A 31 1.15 -2.72 9.55
N LYS A 32 0.48 -3.74 9.00
CA LYS A 32 0.70 -4.19 7.63
C LYS A 32 0.56 -2.96 6.73
N LYS A 33 1.67 -2.48 6.16
CA LYS A 33 1.65 -1.30 5.29
C LYS A 33 0.65 -1.60 4.16
N PRO A 34 -0.23 -0.65 3.79
CA PRO A 34 -1.12 -0.85 2.66
C PRO A 34 -0.27 -1.13 1.43
N GLN A 35 -0.34 -2.36 0.92
CA GLN A 35 0.35 -2.75 -0.28
C GLN A 35 -0.26 -1.95 -1.42
N GLN A 36 0.51 -1.01 -1.97
CA GLN A 36 0.11 -0.24 -3.14
C GLN A 36 -0.18 -1.25 -4.26
N ARG A 37 -1.43 -1.34 -4.69
CA ARG A 37 -1.86 -2.29 -5.73
C ARG A 37 -1.13 -1.95 -7.03
N ARG A 38 -0.12 -2.75 -7.36
CA ARG A 38 0.59 -2.72 -8.65
C ARG A 38 0.04 -3.84 -9.51
N ILE A 39 -0.32 -3.54 -10.75
CA ILE A 39 -0.80 -4.49 -11.74
C ILE A 39 0.20 -4.48 -12.88
N ALA A 40 0.73 -5.65 -13.24
CA ALA A 40 1.79 -5.80 -14.25
C ALA A 40 3.00 -4.87 -14.01
N GLY A 41 3.40 -4.68 -12.74
CA GLY A 41 4.53 -3.84 -12.36
C GLY A 41 4.23 -2.34 -12.22
N PHE A 42 3.12 -1.85 -12.77
CA PHE A 42 2.74 -0.43 -12.75
C PHE A 42 1.63 -0.12 -11.73
N PRO A 43 1.61 1.07 -11.14
CA PRO A 43 0.54 1.51 -10.23
C PRO A 43 -0.80 1.71 -10.97
N MET A 44 -1.93 1.47 -10.29
CA MET A 44 -3.29 1.53 -10.89
C MET A 44 -3.57 2.79 -11.73
N TRP A 45 -3.14 3.97 -11.28
CA TRP A 45 -3.37 5.25 -12.00
C TRP A 45 -2.77 5.27 -13.41
N PHE A 46 -1.66 4.57 -13.65
CA PHE A 46 -1.02 4.49 -14.96
C PHE A 46 -1.96 3.84 -15.98
N TRP A 47 -2.63 2.75 -15.58
CA TRP A 47 -3.60 2.06 -16.42
C TRP A 47 -4.83 2.92 -16.70
N VAL A 48 -5.33 3.65 -15.69
CA VAL A 48 -6.44 4.60 -15.87
C VAL A 48 -6.07 5.68 -16.89
N ALA A 49 -4.88 6.28 -16.75
CA ALA A 49 -4.38 7.28 -17.69
C ALA A 49 -4.23 6.72 -19.12
N LEU A 50 -3.71 5.50 -19.25
CA LEU A 50 -3.55 4.82 -20.54
C LEU A 50 -4.91 4.58 -21.21
N VAL A 51 -5.91 4.06 -20.50
CA VAL A 51 -7.26 3.86 -21.03
C VAL A 51 -7.90 5.18 -21.46
N ILE A 52 -7.78 6.23 -20.66
CA ILE A 52 -8.31 7.57 -20.99
C ILE A 52 -7.63 8.10 -22.26
N PHE A 53 -6.30 8.00 -22.36
CA PHE A 53 -5.55 8.46 -23.52
C PHE A 53 -6.01 7.78 -24.81
N PHE A 54 -6.17 6.45 -24.81
CA PHE A 54 -6.69 5.72 -25.97
C PHE A 54 -8.15 6.06 -26.27
N ALA A 55 -9.01 6.21 -25.26
CA ALA A 55 -10.41 6.59 -25.45
C ALA A 55 -10.54 8.00 -26.08
N VAL A 56 -9.79 8.98 -25.58
CA VAL A 56 -9.76 10.34 -26.14
C VAL A 56 -9.20 10.35 -27.55
N SER A 57 -8.15 9.57 -27.81
CA SER A 57 -7.55 9.46 -29.15
C SER A 57 -8.54 8.85 -30.15
N PHE A 58 -9.27 7.80 -29.76
CA PHE A 58 -10.28 7.15 -30.58
C PHE A 58 -11.47 8.09 -30.85
N LEU A 59 -11.98 8.76 -29.82
CA LEU A 59 -13.04 9.77 -29.96
C LEU A 59 -12.60 10.96 -30.83
N GLY A 60 -11.35 11.39 -30.69
CA GLY A 60 -10.77 12.45 -31.52
C GLY A 60 -10.68 12.04 -32.99
N GLN A 61 -10.30 10.79 -33.27
CA GLN A 61 -10.30 10.25 -34.64
C GLN A 61 -11.72 10.18 -35.22
N CYS A 62 -12.75 9.87 -34.44
CA CYS A 62 -14.15 9.95 -34.88
C CYS A 62 -14.61 11.37 -35.25
N MET A 63 -14.05 12.40 -34.59
CA MET A 63 -14.40 13.81 -34.87
C MET A 63 -13.59 14.43 -36.02
N MET A 64 -12.38 13.95 -36.27
CA MET A 64 -11.51 14.47 -37.34
C MET A 64 -11.73 13.80 -38.70
N SER A 65 -12.27 12.58 -38.74
CA SER A 65 -12.56 11.86 -39.99
C SER A 65 -13.83 12.32 -40.72
N SER A 66 -14.55 13.32 -40.18
CA SER A 66 -15.72 13.95 -40.81
C SER A 66 -15.43 15.28 -41.51
N VAL A 67 -14.17 15.68 -41.68
CA VAL A 67 -13.79 16.82 -42.54
C VAL A 67 -13.39 16.30 -43.93
N PRO A 68 -14.30 16.29 -44.92
CA PRO A 68 -13.91 16.11 -46.31
C PRO A 68 -13.32 17.43 -46.81
N GLY A 69 -12.06 17.41 -47.27
CA GLY A 69 -11.51 18.48 -48.10
C GLY A 69 -10.28 19.17 -47.53
N ILE A 70 -9.12 18.62 -47.89
CA ILE A 70 -8.15 19.38 -48.70
C ILE A 70 -7.99 18.58 -50.00
#